data_AF-A0A8K0UBU1-F1
#
_entry.id   AF-A0A8K0UBU1-F1
#
_cell.length_a   1.000
_cell.length_b   1.000
_cell.length_c   1.000
_cell.angle_alpha   90.00
_cell.angle_beta   90.00
_cell.angle_gamma   90.00
#
_symmetry.space_group_name_H-M   'P 1'
#
loop_
_entity.id
_entity.type
_entity.pdbx_description
1 polymer ?
#
loop_
_entity_poly.entity_id
_entity_poly.type
_entity_poly.pdbx_seq_one_letter_code
_entity_poly.pdbx_strand_id
1 'polypeptide(L)'
;MNETIKATRSDDAARLRDKMTYYAAPNPSVAGISPPIPPGSSKTQMGFNHVFLASLLCPIESVSSFISDPPGTLARLQSGQIEVTAQEFPAFLWEDNGKNYNPENMFDGLFRGYLLERVGQNFIEDDYANTRSGYTSYLHWSFN
;
A
#
# COMPACT_ATOMS: atom_id res chain seq x y z
N MET A 1 4.43 26.41 -13.48
CA MET A 1 5.27 25.21 -13.70
C MET A 1 5.35 24.33 -12.44
N ASN A 2 5.68 24.85 -11.25
CA ASN A 2 5.65 24.06 -10.01
C ASN A 2 4.26 23.52 -9.62
N GLU A 3 3.19 24.30 -9.81
CA GLU A 3 1.84 23.88 -9.44
C GLU A 3 1.31 22.73 -10.31
N THR A 4 1.66 22.71 -11.59
CA THR A 4 1.26 21.65 -12.52
C THR A 4 1.94 20.32 -12.19
N ILE A 5 3.24 20.35 -11.85
CA ILE A 5 3.99 19.15 -11.44
C ILE A 5 3.47 18.59 -10.10
N LYS A 6 3.12 19.47 -9.15
CA LYS A 6 2.51 19.07 -7.88
C LYS A 6 1.13 18.43 -8.10
N ALA A 7 0.31 19.00 -8.98
CA ALA A 7 -1.02 18.50 -9.28
C ALA A 7 -0.96 17.08 -9.88
N THR A 8 -0.12 16.85 -10.88
CA THR A 8 0.04 15.51 -11.50
C THR A 8 0.47 14.46 -10.47
N ARG A 9 1.48 14.74 -9.64
CA ARG A 9 1.93 13.81 -8.58
C ARG A 9 0.87 13.55 -7.53
N SER A 10 0.08 14.56 -7.19
CA SER A 10 -1.01 14.44 -6.22
C SER A 10 -2.13 13.54 -6.75
N ASP A 11 -2.44 13.61 -8.05
CA ASP A 11 -3.49 12.81 -8.68
C ASP A 11 -3.14 11.32 -8.74
N ASP A 12 -1.90 10.96 -9.11
CA ASP A 12 -1.46 9.56 -9.17
C ASP A 12 -1.53 8.89 -7.79
N ALA A 13 -1.04 9.57 -6.75
CA ALA A 13 -1.10 9.09 -5.37
C ALA A 13 -2.54 9.03 -4.83
N ALA A 14 -3.41 9.95 -5.23
CA ALA A 14 -4.82 9.94 -4.83
C ALA A 14 -5.58 8.75 -5.43
N ARG A 15 -5.35 8.44 -6.71
CA ARG A 15 -5.98 7.30 -7.40
C ARG A 15 -5.53 5.97 -6.84
N LEU A 16 -4.24 5.83 -6.52
CA LEU A 16 -3.71 4.62 -5.88
C LEU A 16 -4.38 4.38 -4.52
N ARG A 17 -4.56 5.45 -3.75
CA ARG A 17 -5.17 5.39 -2.42
C ARG A 17 -6.59 4.83 -2.44
N ASP A 18 -7.39 5.15 -3.45
CA ASP A 18 -8.76 4.62 -3.56
C ASP A 18 -8.79 3.12 -3.89
N LYS A 19 -7.75 2.60 -4.56
CA LYS A 19 -7.58 1.17 -4.85
C LYS A 19 -6.81 0.41 -3.75
N MET A 20 -6.19 1.11 -2.80
CA MET A 20 -5.26 0.51 -1.84
C MET A 20 -5.90 -0.58 -0.96
N THR A 21 -7.15 -0.38 -0.55
CA THR A 21 -7.89 -1.36 0.26
C THR A 21 -8.17 -2.65 -0.51
N TYR A 22 -8.39 -2.53 -1.81
CA TYR A 22 -8.52 -3.66 -2.72
C TYR A 22 -7.19 -4.40 -2.85
N TYR A 23 -6.08 -3.70 -3.11
CA TYR A 23 -4.77 -4.34 -3.23
C TYR A 23 -4.28 -4.98 -1.93
N ALA A 24 -4.61 -4.38 -0.79
CA ALA A 24 -4.24 -4.86 0.54
C ALA A 24 -4.99 -6.13 0.95
N ALA A 25 -6.19 -6.41 0.43
CA ALA A 25 -6.93 -7.60 0.80
C ALA A 25 -6.20 -8.88 0.34
N PRO A 26 -5.97 -9.92 1.16
CA PRO A 26 -5.16 -11.08 0.75
C PRO A 26 -5.70 -11.79 -0.50
N ASN A 27 -7.02 -11.88 -0.65
CA ASN A 27 -7.67 -12.39 -1.85
C ASN A 27 -8.84 -11.46 -2.24
N PRO A 28 -8.57 -10.40 -3.01
CA PRO A 28 -9.55 -9.34 -3.25
C PRO A 28 -10.74 -9.79 -4.12
N SER A 29 -10.60 -10.90 -4.86
CA SER A 29 -11.69 -11.51 -5.61
C SER A 29 -12.67 -12.28 -4.72
N VAL A 30 -12.28 -12.64 -3.50
CA VAL A 30 -13.08 -13.41 -2.55
C VAL A 30 -13.62 -12.53 -1.43
N ALA A 31 -12.75 -11.72 -0.80
CA ALA A 31 -13.12 -10.85 0.31
C ALA A 31 -12.22 -9.62 0.38
N GLY A 32 -12.81 -8.48 0.78
CA GLY A 32 -12.07 -7.27 1.08
C GLY A 32 -11.35 -7.34 2.44
N ILE A 33 -10.67 -6.24 2.79
CA ILE A 33 -10.10 -6.07 4.13
C ILE A 33 -11.20 -5.98 5.20
N SER A 34 -10.84 -6.34 6.44
CA SER A 34 -11.71 -6.26 7.61
C SER A 34 -11.00 -5.51 8.75
N PRO A 35 -11.53 -4.38 9.26
CA PRO A 35 -12.57 -3.47 8.79
C PRO A 35 -12.86 -3.33 7.30
N PRO A 36 -14.10 -3.33 6.75
CA PRO A 36 -14.27 -2.70 5.44
C PRO A 36 -14.09 -1.19 5.58
N ILE A 37 -13.29 -0.58 4.70
CA ILE A 37 -13.17 0.88 4.59
C ILE A 37 -14.01 1.34 3.37
N PRO A 38 -15.08 2.12 3.57
CA PRO A 38 -15.90 2.61 2.47
C PRO A 38 -15.11 3.47 1.46
N PRO A 39 -15.46 3.44 0.16
CA PRO A 39 -14.92 4.39 -0.82
C PRO A 39 -15.19 5.84 -0.38
N GLY A 40 -14.23 6.74 -0.59
CA GLY A 40 -14.37 8.15 -0.17
C GLY A 40 -14.22 8.41 1.33
N SER A 41 -13.92 7.37 2.13
CA SER A 41 -13.57 7.51 3.56
C SER A 41 -12.44 8.51 3.78
N SER A 42 -12.30 9.04 4.99
CA SER A 42 -11.18 9.94 5.31
C SER A 42 -9.84 9.19 5.37
N LYS A 43 -8.72 9.88 5.09
CA LYS A 43 -7.36 9.34 5.32
C LYS A 43 -7.15 8.92 6.78
N THR A 44 -7.91 9.49 7.71
CA THR A 44 -7.84 9.16 9.14
C THR A 44 -8.29 7.73 9.46
N GLN A 45 -9.01 7.06 8.55
CA GLN A 45 -9.44 5.66 8.75
C GLN A 45 -8.45 4.63 8.18
N MET A 46 -7.31 5.07 7.65
CA MET A 46 -6.29 4.23 7.05
C MET A 46 -5.02 4.18 7.91
N GLY A 47 -4.02 3.40 7.46
CA GLY A 47 -2.73 3.28 8.15
C GLY A 47 -2.88 2.66 9.54
N PHE A 48 -2.24 3.26 10.54
CA PHE A 48 -2.28 2.77 11.93
C PHE A 48 -3.64 2.93 12.62
N ASN A 49 -4.63 3.56 11.99
CA ASN A 49 -6.00 3.61 12.52
C ASN A 49 -6.86 2.41 12.08
N HIS A 50 -6.32 1.55 11.22
CA HIS A 50 -6.99 0.35 10.74
C HIS A 50 -6.18 -0.89 11.04
N VAL A 51 -6.69 -1.81 11.86
CA VAL A 51 -5.95 -2.98 12.35
C VAL A 51 -5.23 -3.77 11.24
N PHE A 52 -5.90 -4.03 10.12
CA PHE A 52 -5.32 -4.80 9.02
C PHE A 52 -4.27 -3.99 8.23
N LEU A 53 -4.43 -2.67 8.08
CA LEU A 53 -3.42 -1.87 7.37
C LEU A 53 -2.23 -1.59 8.28
N ALA A 54 -2.47 -1.46 9.57
CA ALA A 54 -1.45 -1.33 10.59
C ALA A 54 -0.55 -2.58 10.65
N SER A 55 -1.11 -3.79 10.50
CA SER A 55 -0.28 -5.00 10.47
C SER A 55 0.63 -5.05 9.25
N LEU A 56 0.19 -4.54 8.10
CA LEU A 56 1.00 -4.43 6.89
C LEU A 56 2.13 -3.40 7.03
N LEU A 57 1.84 -2.28 7.70
CA LEU A 57 2.80 -1.18 7.91
C LEU A 57 3.68 -1.37 9.16
N CYS A 58 3.39 -2.38 9.99
CA CYS A 58 4.13 -2.65 11.20
C CYS A 58 5.61 -2.88 10.84
N PRO A 59 6.56 -2.26 11.57
CA PRO A 59 7.97 -2.58 11.43
C PRO A 59 8.19 -4.08 11.53
N ILE A 60 8.99 -4.63 10.63
CA ILE A 60 9.19 -6.09 10.54
C ILE A 60 9.68 -6.68 11.87
N GLU A 61 10.51 -5.94 12.63
CA GLU A 61 11.00 -6.36 13.95
C GLU A 61 9.89 -6.51 15.00
N SER A 62 8.78 -5.78 14.83
CA SER A 62 7.62 -5.79 15.74
C SER A 62 6.48 -6.67 15.23
N VAL A 63 6.61 -7.30 14.05
CA VAL A 63 5.53 -8.09 13.44
C VAL A 63 5.11 -9.29 14.31
N SER A 64 6.08 -9.92 14.98
CA SER A 64 5.84 -11.04 15.90
C SER A 64 4.96 -10.64 17.08
N SER A 65 5.19 -9.43 17.63
CA SER A 65 4.34 -8.83 18.67
C SER A 65 2.94 -8.57 18.13
N PHE A 66 2.81 -8.07 16.90
CA PHE A 66 1.52 -7.82 16.27
C PHE A 66 0.73 -9.11 16.05
N ILE A 67 1.38 -10.22 15.68
CA ILE A 67 0.73 -11.54 15.51
C ILE A 67 0.24 -12.08 16.85
N SER A 68 1.05 -11.94 17.90
CA SER A 68 0.72 -12.46 19.23
C SER A 68 -0.34 -11.62 19.96
N ASP A 69 -0.28 -10.29 19.85
CA ASP A 69 -1.20 -9.35 20.47
C ASP A 69 -1.49 -8.18 19.51
N PRO A 70 -2.41 -8.38 18.53
CA PRO A 70 -2.76 -7.33 17.58
C PRO A 70 -3.31 -6.06 18.23
N PRO A 71 -4.27 -6.12 19.18
CA PRO A 71 -4.82 -4.91 19.79
C PRO A 71 -3.79 -4.13 20.61
N GLY A 72 -2.96 -4.79 21.42
CA GLY A 72 -1.96 -4.12 22.23
C GLY A 72 -0.83 -3.53 21.38
N THR A 73 -0.36 -4.27 20.38
CA THR A 73 0.68 -3.77 19.46
C THR A 73 0.16 -2.58 18.64
N LEU A 74 -1.09 -2.62 18.18
CA LEU A 74 -1.74 -1.50 17.50
C LEU A 74 -1.78 -0.25 18.39
N ALA A 75 -2.18 -0.38 19.65
CA ALA A 75 -2.22 0.74 20.59
C ALA A 75 -0.82 1.33 20.84
N ARG A 76 0.21 0.49 20.89
CA ARG A 76 1.61 0.92 21.01
C ARG A 76 2.11 1.66 19.76
N LEU A 77 1.74 1.20 18.57
CA LEU A 77 2.03 1.90 17.31
C LEU A 77 1.33 3.27 17.26
N GLN A 78 0.05 3.33 17.61
CA GLN A 78 -0.73 4.57 17.62
C GLN A 78 -0.23 5.59 18.64
N SER A 79 0.26 5.14 19.78
CA SER A 79 0.84 6.00 20.82
C SER A 79 2.30 6.37 20.59
N GLY A 80 2.96 5.78 19.58
CA GLY A 80 4.39 5.98 19.30
C GLY A 80 5.34 5.26 20.26
N GLN A 81 4.85 4.30 21.05
CA GLN A 81 5.68 3.45 21.90
C GLN A 81 6.47 2.41 21.10
N ILE A 82 5.97 2.04 19.92
CA ILE A 82 6.77 1.39 18.87
C ILE A 82 7.12 2.50 17.89
N GLU A 83 8.41 2.82 17.82
CA GLU A 83 8.90 3.79 16.85
C GLU A 83 8.85 3.17 15.45
N VAL A 84 8.45 3.98 14.47
CA VAL A 84 8.44 3.57 13.06
C VAL A 84 9.36 4.55 12.34
N THR A 85 10.62 4.14 12.18
CA THR A 85 11.65 4.97 11.56
C THR A 85 11.77 4.66 10.07
N ALA A 86 12.42 5.57 9.31
CA ALA A 86 12.71 5.32 7.90
C ALA A 86 13.76 4.21 7.67
N GLN A 87 14.42 3.73 8.72
CA GLN A 87 15.39 2.64 8.65
C GLN A 87 14.72 1.26 8.75
N GLU A 88 13.49 1.22 9.26
CA GLU A 88 12.75 -0.01 9.44
C GLU A 88 11.82 -0.25 8.26
N PHE A 89 11.85 -1.48 7.78
CA PHE A 89 11.00 -1.89 6.68
C PHE A 89 9.64 -2.38 7.18
N PRO A 90 8.55 -2.02 6.49
CA PRO A 90 7.22 -2.49 6.83
C PRO A 90 7.02 -3.97 6.43
N ALA A 91 6.18 -4.67 7.20
CA ALA A 91 5.94 -6.10 7.05
C ALA A 91 5.43 -6.52 5.67
N PHE A 92 4.66 -5.67 4.97
CA PHE A 92 4.13 -5.98 3.64
C PHE A 92 5.20 -6.20 2.57
N LEU A 93 6.46 -5.85 2.81
CA LEU A 93 7.54 -6.13 1.85
C LEU A 93 7.90 -7.62 1.81
N TRP A 94 7.64 -8.37 2.88
CA TRP A 94 7.91 -9.80 2.93
C TRP A 94 6.73 -10.63 2.46
N GLU A 95 7.03 -11.84 1.97
CA GLU A 95 6.04 -12.90 1.76
C GLU A 95 5.17 -13.12 3.01
N ASP A 96 3.88 -13.38 2.80
CA ASP A 96 2.88 -13.53 3.87
C ASP A 96 2.85 -12.38 4.90
N ASN A 97 3.31 -11.19 4.52
CA ASN A 97 3.47 -10.02 5.38
C ASN A 97 4.39 -10.29 6.58
N GLY A 98 5.48 -11.01 6.38
CA GLY A 98 6.52 -11.18 7.39
C GLY A 98 6.16 -12.17 8.51
N LYS A 99 5.09 -12.96 8.38
CA LYS A 99 4.70 -13.97 9.39
C LYS A 99 5.81 -14.95 9.73
N ASN A 100 6.64 -15.30 8.74
CA ASN A 100 7.76 -16.23 8.87
C ASN A 100 9.11 -15.49 8.80
N TYR A 101 9.16 -14.21 9.19
CA TYR A 101 10.38 -13.41 9.13
C TYR A 101 11.51 -14.06 9.93
N ASN A 102 12.66 -14.21 9.29
CA ASN A 102 13.87 -14.75 9.90
C ASN A 102 14.89 -13.61 10.12
N PRO A 103 15.15 -13.19 11.38
CA PRO A 103 16.10 -12.11 11.65
C PRO A 103 17.55 -12.46 11.24
N GLU A 104 17.90 -13.76 11.21
CA GLU A 104 19.23 -14.22 10.77
C GLU A 104 19.40 -14.17 9.24
N ASN A 105 18.29 -14.07 8.49
CA ASN A 105 18.30 -13.93 7.04
C ASN A 105 17.17 -13.02 6.57
N MET A 106 17.34 -11.72 6.78
CA MET A 106 16.32 -10.70 6.44
C MET A 106 15.93 -10.66 4.96
N PHE A 107 16.78 -11.17 4.06
CA PHE A 107 16.51 -11.18 2.62
C PHE A 107 15.57 -12.30 2.19
N ASP A 108 15.37 -13.31 3.05
CA ASP A 108 14.43 -14.38 2.78
C ASP A 108 13.00 -13.83 2.70
N GLY A 109 12.29 -14.13 1.62
CA GLY A 109 10.95 -13.60 1.38
C GLY A 109 10.86 -12.09 1.11
N LEU A 110 11.97 -11.32 1.13
CA LEU A 110 11.94 -9.88 0.91
C LEU A 110 11.51 -9.52 -0.53
N PHE A 111 10.70 -8.48 -0.65
CA PHE A 111 10.06 -8.01 -1.89
C PHE A 111 9.14 -9.04 -2.58
N ARG A 112 8.62 -10.02 -1.82
CA ARG A 112 7.64 -11.01 -2.29
C ARG A 112 6.25 -10.82 -1.67
N GLY A 113 6.01 -9.69 -1.01
CA GLY A 113 4.69 -9.40 -0.48
C GLY A 113 3.69 -9.05 -1.59
N TYR A 114 2.52 -9.69 -1.58
CA TYR A 114 1.49 -9.53 -2.61
C TYR A 114 1.04 -8.07 -2.82
N LEU A 115 1.08 -7.23 -1.78
CA LEU A 115 0.71 -5.83 -1.88
C LEU A 115 1.68 -5.08 -2.80
N LEU A 116 2.98 -5.32 -2.64
CA LEU A 116 4.01 -4.71 -3.47
C LEU A 116 3.86 -5.14 -4.93
N GLU A 117 3.67 -6.44 -5.17
CA GLU A 117 3.48 -7.00 -6.51
C GLU A 117 2.26 -6.40 -7.21
N ARG A 118 1.13 -6.30 -6.51
CA ARG A 118 -0.11 -5.74 -7.07
C ARG A 118 0.01 -4.27 -7.38
N VAL A 119 0.58 -3.48 -6.47
CA VAL A 119 0.79 -2.04 -6.71
C VAL A 119 1.74 -1.84 -7.88
N GLY A 120 2.84 -2.61 -7.94
CA GLY A 120 3.80 -2.55 -9.06
C GLY A 120 3.16 -2.88 -10.41
N GLN A 121 2.41 -3.98 -10.51
CA GLN A 121 1.71 -4.39 -11.73
C GLN A 121 0.73 -3.32 -12.21
N ASN A 122 -0.12 -2.82 -11.30
CA ASN A 122 -1.14 -1.84 -11.67
C ASN A 122 -0.54 -0.47 -12.01
N PHE A 123 0.58 -0.08 -11.38
CA PHE A 123 1.28 1.15 -11.73
C PHE A 123 1.89 1.09 -13.14
N ILE A 124 2.46 -0.05 -13.50
CA ILE A 124 3.03 -0.28 -14.84
C ILE A 124 1.92 -0.33 -15.90
N GLU A 125 0.81 -1.03 -15.64
CA GLU A 125 -0.31 -1.12 -16.58
C GLU A 125 -1.04 0.22 -16.80
N ASP A 126 -1.25 1.01 -15.74
CA ASP A 126 -1.90 2.33 -15.84
C ASP A 126 -1.06 3.31 -16.70
N ASP A 127 0.28 3.21 -16.69
CA ASP A 127 1.18 4.02 -17.55
C ASP A 127 1.09 3.63 -19.05
N TYR A 128 1.01 2.31 -19.34
CA TYR A 128 0.80 1.82 -20.70
C TYR A 128 -0.58 2.20 -21.27
N ALA A 129 -1.62 2.24 -20.44
CA ALA A 129 -2.96 2.66 -20.85
C ALA A 129 -3.02 4.18 -21.11
N ASN A 130 -2.36 4.98 -20.27
CA ASN A 130 -2.34 6.44 -20.38
C ASN A 130 -1.55 6.93 -21.60
N THR A 131 -0.42 6.28 -21.91
CA THR A 131 0.35 6.57 -23.13
C THR A 131 -0.49 6.31 -24.40
N ARG A 132 -1.27 5.23 -24.45
CA ARG A 132 -2.20 4.94 -25.57
C ARG A 132 -3.29 6.00 -25.75
N SER A 133 -3.87 6.48 -24.65
CA SER A 133 -4.88 7.55 -24.65
C SER A 133 -4.30 8.88 -25.18
N GLY A 134 -3.07 9.20 -24.78
CA GLY A 134 -2.31 10.35 -25.29
C GLY A 134 -2.19 10.31 -26.83
N TYR A 135 -1.79 9.18 -27.41
CA TYR A 135 -1.70 9.03 -28.87
C TYR A 135 -3.05 9.14 -29.59
N THR A 136 -4.14 8.65 -28.99
CA THR A 136 -5.48 8.80 -29.59
C THR A 136 -6.00 10.24 -29.57
N SER A 137 -5.56 11.06 -28.60
CA SER A 137 -5.96 12.48 -28.54
C SER A 137 -5.25 13.37 -29.58
N TYR A 138 -4.04 12.99 -30.04
CA TYR A 138 -3.35 13.70 -31.12
C TYR A 138 -3.87 13.34 -32.52
N LEU A 139 -4.46 12.15 -32.71
CA LEU A 139 -5.00 11.73 -34.00
C LEU A 139 -6.36 12.37 -34.34
N HIS A 140 -7.05 12.97 -33.36
CA HIS A 140 -8.35 13.62 -33.58
C HIS A 140 -8.24 15.13 -33.90
N TRP A 141 -7.02 15.69 -33.98
CA TRP A 141 -6.75 17.10 -34.30
C TRP A 141 -6.00 17.31 -35.63
N SER A 142 -5.90 16.30 -36.49
CA SER A 142 -5.19 16.40 -37.79
C SER A 142 -6.06 16.17 -39.03
N PHE A 143 -7.38 16.23 -38.91
CA PHE A 143 -8.29 16.24 -40.08
C PHE A 143 -9.43 17.23 -39.88
N ASN A 144 -9.16 18.51 -40.17
CA ASN A 144 -10.09 19.46 -40.79
C ASN A 144 -9.30 20.66 -41.30
#